data_AF-A0A535UQW2-F1
#
_entry.id   AF-A0A535UQW2-F1
#
_cell.length_a   1.000
_cell.length_b   1.000
_cell.length_c   1.000
_cell.angle_alpha   90.00
_cell.angle_beta   90.00
_cell.angle_gamma   90.00
#
_symmetry.space_group_name_H-M   'P 1'
#
loop_
_entity.id
_entity.type
_entity.pdbx_description
1 polymer ?
#
loop_
_entity_poly.entity_id
_entity_poly.type
_entity_poly.pdbx_seq_one_letter_code
_entity_poly.pdbx_strand_id
1 'polypeptide(L)' 'MHYVTREHIHVDRPATAWAIRRFVDPGATFGFVPRSVELNAIDGIPFDLRGAELGHRRGRCTLDALI' A
#
# COMPACT_ATOMS: atom_id res chain seq x y z
N MET A 1 7.07 -10.46 -1.05
CA MET A 1 6.29 -10.00 0.13
C MET A 1 4.83 -9.78 -0.29
N HIS A 2 3.88 -9.87 0.64
CA HIS A 2 2.45 -9.63 0.36
C HIS A 2 2.04 -8.24 0.85
N TYR A 3 1.54 -7.39 -0.04
CA TYR A 3 1.16 -6.01 0.24
C TYR A 3 -0.35 -5.84 0.11
N VAL A 4 -0.98 -5.14 1.05
CA VAL A 4 -2.44 -5.01 1.11
C VAL A 4 -2.85 -3.55 1.15
N THR A 5 -3.85 -3.19 0.33
CA THR A 5 -4.45 -1.85 0.32
C THR A 5 -5.97 -1.93 0.19
N ARG A 6 -6.66 -0.79 0.19
CA ARG A 6 -8.12 -0.72 0.12
C ARG A 6 -8.63 -0.99 -1.30
N GLU A 7 -9.75 -1.69 -1.38
CA GLU A 7 -10.58 -1.74 -2.59
C GLU A 7 -11.10 -0.35 -3.00
N HIS A 8 -11.66 -0.24 -4.21
CA HIS A 8 -12.03 1.04 -4.84
C HIS A 8 -10.83 1.96 -5.04
N ILE A 9 -10.00 1.51 -5.97
CA ILE A 9 -8.64 1.97 -6.21
C ILE A 9 -8.66 3.34 -6.90
N HIS A 10 -8.07 4.35 -6.27
CA HIS A 10 -7.71 5.62 -6.91
C HIS A 10 -6.31 5.50 -7.54
N VAL A 11 -5.97 6.38 -8.50
CA VAL A 11 -4.73 6.31 -9.32
C VAL A 11 -3.43 6.13 -8.53
N ASP A 12 -3.38 6.61 -7.28
CA ASP A 12 -2.18 6.53 -6.43
C ASP A 12 -1.84 5.10 -5.99
N ARG A 13 -2.83 4.22 -5.82
CA ARG A 13 -2.62 2.84 -5.33
C ARG A 13 -1.99 1.92 -6.37
N PRO A 14 -2.42 1.93 -7.66
CA PRO A 14 -1.75 1.21 -8.74
C PRO A 14 -0.34 1.74 -8.98
N ALA A 15 -0.14 3.06 -8.90
CA ALA A 15 1.18 3.66 -9.06
C ALA A 15 2.14 3.18 -7.95
N THR A 16 1.67 3.14 -6.70
CA THR A 16 2.42 2.61 -5.56
C THR A 16 2.72 1.13 -5.71
N ALA A 17 1.73 0.31 -6.09
CA ALA A 17 1.93 -1.12 -6.33
C ALA A 17 2.93 -1.39 -7.46
N TRP A 18 2.86 -0.60 -8.54
CA TRP A 18 3.83 -0.66 -9.63
C TRP A 18 5.25 -0.32 -9.14
N ALA A 19 5.41 0.75 -8.37
CA ALA A 19 6.71 1.17 -7.84
C ALA A 19 7.30 0.13 -6.88
N ILE A 20 6.48 -0.42 -5.98
CA ILE A 20 6.88 -1.53 -5.11
C ILE A 20 7.43 -2.67 -5.96
N ARG A 21 6.69 -3.09 -7.00
CA ARG A 21 7.14 -4.21 -7.84
C ARG A 21 8.36 -3.88 -8.70
N ARG A 22 8.56 -2.61 -9.05
CA ARG A 22 9.64 -2.18 -9.95
C ARG A 22 10.96 -1.92 -9.23
N PHE A 23 10.91 -1.42 -7.99
CA PHE A 23 12.07 -0.88 -7.29
C PHE A 23 12.34 -1.52 -5.92
N VAL A 24 11.34 -2.13 -5.28
CA VAL A 24 11.45 -2.68 -3.92
C VAL A 24 11.47 -4.21 -3.94
N ASP A 25 10.44 -4.82 -4.50
CA ASP A 25 10.24 -6.28 -4.51
C ASP A 25 9.58 -6.75 -5.81
N PRO A 26 10.36 -7.25 -6.79
CA PRO A 26 9.85 -7.81 -8.04
C PRO A 26 8.87 -8.98 -7.87
N GLY A 27 8.94 -9.69 -6.74
CA GLY A 27 8.06 -10.81 -6.38
C GLY A 27 6.85 -10.40 -5.55
N ALA A 28 6.57 -9.11 -5.40
CA ALA A 28 5.45 -8.61 -4.62
C ALA A 28 4.10 -9.13 -5.13
N THR A 29 3.28 -9.62 -4.19
CA THR A 29 1.86 -9.94 -4.42
C THR A 29 0.98 -8.90 -3.73
N PHE A 30 -0.24 -8.70 -4.23
CA PHE A 30 -1.12 -7.63 -3.77
C PHE A 30 -2.50 -8.16 -3.37
N GLY A 31 -3.00 -7.70 -2.22
CA GLY A 31 -4.34 -7.96 -1.71
C GLY A 31 -5.17 -6.68 -1.60
N PHE A 32 -6.49 -6.82 -1.69
CA PHE A 32 -7.44 -5.73 -1.55
C PHE A 32 -8.44 -6.04 -0.45
N VAL A 33 -8.68 -5.07 0.42
CA VAL A 33 -9.56 -5.20 1.59
C VAL A 33 -10.62 -4.09 1.62
N PRO A 34 -11.80 -4.34 2.21
CA PRO A 34 -12.83 -3.32 2.34
C PRO A 34 -12.39 -2.10 3.13
N ARG A 35 -13.05 -0.96 2.88
CA ARG A 35 -12.72 0.29 3.59
C ARG A 35 -12.93 0.22 5.11
N SER A 36 -13.80 -0.68 5.56
CA SER A 36 -14.12 -0.93 6.97
C SER A 36 -13.09 -1.80 7.69
N VAL A 37 -12.10 -2.36 6.99
CA VAL A 37 -11.10 -3.23 7.62
C VAL A 37 -10.29 -2.46 8.67
N GLU A 38 -10.03 -3.11 9.80
CA GLU A 38 -9.06 -2.62 10.79
C GLU A 38 -7.64 -3.04 10.40
N LEU A 39 -6.64 -2.19 10.64
CA LEU A 39 -5.26 -2.46 10.23
C LEU A 39 -4.66 -3.72 10.85
N ASN A 40 -5.02 -4.03 12.09
CA ASN A 40 -4.61 -5.23 12.82
C ASN A 40 -5.21 -6.53 12.24
N ALA A 41 -6.28 -6.43 11.45
CA ALA A 41 -6.94 -7.57 10.80
C ALA A 41 -6.38 -7.84 9.40
N ILE A 42 -5.41 -7.05 8.93
CA ILE A 42 -4.79 -7.22 7.62
C ILE A 42 -3.68 -8.27 7.72
N ASP A 43 -3.84 -9.37 7.00
CA ASP A 43 -2.79 -10.36 6.80
C ASP A 43 -1.89 -9.95 5.62
N GLY A 44 -0.87 -9.15 5.91
CA GLY A 44 0.08 -8.61 4.93
C GLY A 44 0.62 -7.24 5.31
N ILE A 45 1.46 -6.66 4.45
CA ILE A 45 2.05 -5.34 4.65
C ILE A 45 1.06 -4.26 4.20
N PRO A 46 0.45 -3.48 5.11
CA PRO A 46 -0.53 -2.48 4.73
C PRO A 46 0.19 -1.30 4.05
N PHE A 47 -0.29 -0.85 2.88
CA PHE A 47 0.21 0.35 2.22
C PHE A 47 -0.93 1.26 1.75
N ASP A 48 -0.68 2.57 1.75
CA ASP A 48 -1.67 3.60 1.38
C ASP A 48 -2.99 3.49 2.18
N LEU A 49 -2.85 3.10 3.45
CA LEU A 49 -3.94 3.02 4.42
C LEU A 49 -3.70 4.00 5.57
N ARG A 50 -4.79 4.51 6.14
CA ARG A 50 -4.69 5.45 7.26
C ARG A 50 -4.12 4.71 8.47
N GLY A 51 -2.95 5.13 8.96
CA GLY A 51 -2.25 4.48 10.07
C GLY A 51 -1.30 3.35 9.65
N ALA A 52 -1.24 3.01 8.35
CA ALA A 52 -0.22 2.10 7.86
C ALA A 52 1.18 2.74 7.95
N GLU A 53 2.16 1.90 8.23
CA GLU A 53 3.56 2.33 8.29
C GLU A 53 4.05 2.82 6.91
N LEU A 54 3.62 2.15 5.83
CA LEU A 54 3.75 2.57 4.44
C LEU A 54 2.55 3.44 4.04
N GLY A 55 2.46 4.63 4.63
CA GLY A 55 1.43 5.62 4.31
C GLY A 55 2.04 6.99 4.05
N HIS A 56 1.19 8.01 3.93
CA HIS A 56 1.63 9.39 3.77
C HIS A 56 2.52 9.82 4.94
N ARG A 57 3.75 10.26 4.66
CA ARG A 57 4.69 10.77 5.67
C ARG A 57 5.07 12.21 5.36
N ARG A 58 4.87 13.12 6.32
CA ARG A 58 5.31 14.53 6.24
C ARG A 58 4.84 15.27 4.97
N GLY A 59 3.59 15.01 4.54
CA GLY A 59 3.01 15.64 3.35
C GLY A 59 3.42 15.01 2.01
N ARG A 60 4.24 13.94 2.02
CA ARG A 60 4.55 13.13 0.84
C ARG A 60 3.55 11.98 0.69
N CYS A 61 3.21 11.65 -0.56
CA CYS A 61 2.35 10.50 -0.84
C CYS A 61 3.12 9.18 -0.57
N THR A 62 2.40 8.06 -0.50
CA THR A 62 3.00 6.75 -0.16
C THR A 62 4.11 6.37 -1.15
N LEU A 63 3.94 6.74 -2.42
CA LEU A 63 4.93 6.55 -3.48
C LEU A 63 6.23 7.33 -3.18
N ASP A 64 6.15 8.63 -2.88
CA ASP A 64 7.30 9.48 -2.58
C ASP A 64 8.04 9.08 -1.28
N ALA A 65 7.39 8.30 -0.40
CA ALA A 65 7.99 7.79 0.82
C ALA A 65 8.65 6.42 0.64
N LEU A 66 8.39 5.74 -0.48
CA LEU A 66 8.93 4.41 -0.80
C LEU A 66 10.26 4.47 -1.57
N ILE A 67 10.62 5.62 -2.15
CA ILE A 67 11.84 5.84 -2.95
C ILE A 67 12.82 6.73 -2.20
#